data_AF-A0A7X3XLN3-F1
#
_entry.id   AF-A0A7X3XLN3-F1
#
_cell.length_a   1.000
_cell.length_b   1.000
_cell.length_c   1.000
_cell.angle_alpha   90.00
_cell.angle_beta   90.00
_cell.angle_gamma   90.00
#
_symmetry.space_group_name_H-M   'P 1'
#
loop_
_entity.id
_entity.type
_entity.pdbx_description
1 polymer ?
#
loop_
_entity_poly.entity_id
_entity_poly.type
_entity_poly.pdbx_seq_one_letter_code
_entity_poly.pdbx_strand_id
1 'polypeptide(L)'
;MIHFLRSLHVSRFTFRHLQAHTILLFLIATTTLFSDVYRIRKGDTLLIGVIGQPEYTHSAQVREDGRISYFSGDLEVAGQTVETVNQQIREFLVSENLVRNPVVMVSPVLQENGVFVGGAVKLPGRYPISPETDIGLYRAITLAGGMAENADHQVVQLIRTDMPEEIEIYDLSPTHPYRDIRVNVNDLVFVMPLSSVEVQGQVQTPGTLFIRGQIGIREALARAGGLTQEADLTAIVRVEKNGNLSEFNLSEQFWKSSPNGAASPSLSNGDVLFVPNVFKVEPIYVTGYVRTPGVQRVRGPLNLSQAVALGGGFETSANREEVIIHRHDGTTLTVPFMSDPADGATQQTLLYPGDILEVKKKFQVNWSLVSTVAYIVIAGISLTLQLTR
;
A
#
# COMPACT_ATOMS: atom_id res chain seq x y z
N MET A 1 79.28 28.20 63.80
CA MET A 1 77.87 27.79 63.97
C MET A 1 77.28 27.64 62.58
N ILE A 2 77.11 26.38 62.14
CA ILE A 2 76.08 25.89 61.19
C ILE A 2 76.18 26.48 59.76
N HIS A 3 76.95 25.82 58.88
CA HIS A 3 76.49 24.92 57.80
C HIS A 3 75.85 25.65 56.60
N PHE A 4 76.20 25.43 55.33
CA PHE A 4 77.29 24.74 54.64
C PHE A 4 77.20 25.18 53.16
N LEU A 5 78.37 25.36 52.53
CA LEU A 5 78.73 25.62 51.13
C LEU A 5 77.64 25.71 50.02
N ARG A 6 77.61 26.77 49.20
CA ARG A 6 78.54 27.17 48.11
C ARG A 6 78.43 26.28 46.84
N SER A 7 77.92 26.93 45.78
CA SER A 7 78.12 26.72 44.34
C SER A 7 78.61 25.37 43.80
N LEU A 8 77.86 24.81 42.85
CA LEU A 8 78.45 24.23 41.65
C LEU A 8 77.55 24.47 40.44
N HIS A 9 78.07 25.28 39.51
CA HIS A 9 77.59 25.44 38.15
C HIS A 9 77.79 24.10 37.44
N VAL A 10 76.71 23.41 37.08
CA VAL A 10 76.78 22.22 36.22
C VAL A 10 75.89 22.43 34.99
N SER A 11 76.59 22.37 33.87
CA SER A 11 76.18 22.39 32.46
C SER A 11 74.84 21.70 32.16
N ARG A 12 74.01 22.37 31.35
CA ARG A 12 72.69 21.95 30.84
C ARG A 12 72.73 20.88 29.72
N PHE A 13 73.78 20.07 29.57
CA PHE A 13 73.95 19.28 28.34
C PHE A 13 73.88 17.74 28.44
N THR A 14 73.61 17.12 29.58
CA THR A 14 73.71 15.63 29.68
C THR A 14 72.55 14.91 30.38
N PHE A 15 71.33 15.48 30.37
CA PHE A 15 70.16 14.80 30.96
C PHE A 15 69.06 14.38 29.97
N ARG A 16 69.13 14.80 28.69
CA ARG A 16 68.12 14.42 27.67
C ARG A 16 68.34 13.06 27.01
N HIS A 17 69.53 12.46 27.10
CA HIS A 17 69.82 11.19 26.42
C HIS A 17 69.58 9.94 27.28
N LEU A 18 69.57 10.06 28.62
CA LEU A 18 69.44 8.89 29.50
C LEU A 18 67.98 8.52 29.82
N GLN A 19 67.04 9.47 29.82
CA GLN A 19 65.60 9.16 29.96
C GLN A 19 64.96 8.65 28.67
N ALA A 20 65.56 8.89 27.50
CA ALA A 20 65.04 8.42 26.22
C ALA A 20 65.29 6.92 26.00
N HIS A 21 66.38 6.36 26.54
CA HIS A 21 66.72 4.95 26.33
C HIS A 21 65.96 4.00 27.26
N THR A 22 65.54 4.43 28.45
CA THR A 22 64.79 3.58 29.38
C THR A 22 63.29 3.52 29.05
N ILE A 23 62.73 4.57 28.44
CA ILE A 23 61.33 4.57 27.95
C ILE A 23 61.22 3.83 26.61
N LEU A 24 62.29 3.81 25.80
CA LEU A 24 62.32 3.04 24.55
C LEU A 24 62.45 1.52 24.80
N LEU A 25 63.09 1.09 25.89
CA LEU A 25 63.21 -0.33 26.23
C LEU A 25 61.96 -0.92 26.91
N PHE A 26 61.11 -0.08 27.51
CA PHE A 26 59.81 -0.51 28.07
C PHE A 26 58.68 -0.50 27.04
N LEU A 27 58.89 0.06 25.84
CA LEU A 27 57.93 0.04 24.74
C LEU A 27 58.01 -1.24 23.88
N ILE A 28 59.00 -2.11 24.12
CA ILE A 28 59.21 -3.36 23.37
C ILE A 28 58.59 -4.57 24.09
N ALA A 29 58.06 -4.40 25.31
CA ALA A 29 57.39 -5.47 26.04
C ALA A 29 55.88 -5.23 26.11
N THR A 30 55.11 -6.15 25.53
CA THR A 30 53.64 -6.29 25.63
C THR A 30 52.76 -5.39 24.77
N THR A 31 52.95 -5.45 23.46
CA THR A 31 51.80 -5.52 22.55
C THR A 31 51.92 -6.76 21.68
N THR A 32 51.69 -7.94 22.26
CA THR A 32 51.03 -9.01 21.50
C THR A 32 49.61 -8.54 21.26
N LEU A 33 49.47 -7.64 20.28
CA LEU A 33 48.24 -7.44 19.55
C LEU A 33 47.97 -8.80 18.88
N PHE A 34 47.21 -9.66 19.54
CA PHE A 34 46.49 -10.71 18.84
C PHE A 34 45.46 -10.00 17.96
N SER A 35 45.91 -9.56 16.78
CA SER A 35 45.03 -9.50 15.64
C SER A 35 44.55 -10.93 15.45
N ASP A 36 43.24 -11.16 15.52
CA ASP A 36 42.65 -12.42 15.09
C ASP A 36 42.88 -12.54 13.57
N VAL A 37 44.07 -13.00 13.20
CA VAL A 37 44.43 -13.29 11.82
C VAL A 37 43.48 -14.39 11.38
N TYR A 38 42.69 -14.11 10.34
CA TYR A 38 41.73 -15.06 9.79
C TYR A 38 42.43 -16.39 9.50
N ARG A 39 41.92 -17.46 10.11
CA ARG A 39 42.37 -18.83 9.87
C ARG A 39 41.33 -19.52 9.00
N ILE A 40 41.80 -20.14 7.94
CA ILE A 40 40.98 -20.86 6.97
C ILE A 40 40.26 -22.01 7.67
N ARG A 41 38.96 -22.14 7.41
CA ARG A 41 38.09 -23.16 8.01
C ARG A 41 37.68 -24.20 6.97
N LYS A 42 37.26 -25.36 7.45
CA LYS A 42 36.63 -26.37 6.60
C LYS A 42 35.34 -25.79 6.01
N GLY A 43 35.09 -26.06 4.73
CA GLY A 43 33.97 -25.50 3.97
C GLY A 43 34.25 -24.15 3.30
N ASP A 44 35.30 -23.42 3.69
CA ASP A 44 35.68 -22.17 3.01
C ASP A 44 35.96 -22.43 1.53
N THR A 45 35.62 -21.48 0.68
CA THR A 45 36.08 -21.50 -0.71
C THR A 45 37.22 -20.51 -0.85
N LEU A 46 38.36 -20.93 -1.39
CA LEU A 46 39.51 -20.07 -1.62
C LEU A 46 39.59 -19.72 -3.11
N LEU A 47 39.59 -18.43 -3.42
CA LEU A 47 39.99 -17.94 -4.73
C LEU A 47 41.50 -17.78 -4.74
N ILE A 48 42.16 -18.59 -5.57
CA ILE A 48 43.61 -18.59 -5.76
C ILE A 48 43.88 -17.95 -7.11
N GLY A 49 44.39 -16.72 -7.11
CA GLY A 49 44.81 -16.01 -8.31
C GLY A 49 46.33 -16.06 -8.48
N VAL A 50 46.79 -16.32 -9.70
CA VAL A 50 48.21 -16.20 -10.07
C VAL A 50 48.36 -15.07 -11.08
N ILE A 51 48.98 -13.96 -10.66
CA ILE A 51 49.03 -12.74 -11.47
C ILE A 51 49.86 -13.01 -12.74
N GLY A 52 49.28 -12.68 -13.89
CA GLY A 52 49.90 -12.86 -15.20
C GLY A 52 49.80 -14.29 -15.75
N GLN A 53 49.18 -15.22 -15.01
CA GLN A 53 49.04 -16.63 -15.40
C GLN A 53 47.63 -17.15 -15.07
N PRO A 54 46.62 -16.77 -15.86
CA PRO A 54 45.22 -17.13 -15.61
C PRO A 54 44.98 -18.65 -15.62
N GLU A 55 45.81 -19.43 -16.32
CA GLU A 55 45.76 -20.90 -16.37
C GLU A 55 45.97 -21.56 -15.00
N TYR A 56 46.59 -20.85 -14.04
CA TYR A 56 46.77 -21.29 -12.65
C TYR A 56 45.79 -20.63 -11.68
N THR A 57 44.88 -19.77 -12.15
CA THR A 57 43.85 -19.17 -11.30
C THR A 57 42.70 -20.14 -11.11
N HIS A 58 42.40 -20.53 -9.85
CA HIS A 58 41.39 -21.53 -9.54
C HIS A 58 40.61 -21.20 -8.26
N SER A 59 39.38 -21.69 -8.18
CA SER A 59 38.56 -21.66 -6.97
C SER A 59 38.53 -23.05 -6.36
N ALA A 60 38.97 -23.21 -5.12
CA ALA A 60 39.04 -24.50 -4.44
C ALA A 60 38.31 -24.47 -3.09
N GLN A 61 37.44 -25.43 -2.85
CA GLN A 61 36.74 -25.58 -1.56
C GLN A 61 37.60 -26.41 -0.59
N VAL A 62 37.71 -25.94 0.66
CA VAL A 62 38.35 -26.68 1.76
C VAL A 62 37.46 -27.83 2.17
N ARG A 63 37.90 -29.06 1.90
CA ARG A 63 37.16 -30.28 2.19
C ARG A 63 37.15 -30.60 3.68
N GLU A 64 36.36 -31.60 4.07
CA GLU A 64 36.22 -32.06 5.47
C GLU A 64 37.53 -32.57 6.10
N ASP A 65 38.46 -33.06 5.27
CA ASP A 65 39.81 -33.45 5.70
C ASP A 65 40.74 -32.24 5.95
N GLY A 66 40.27 -31.02 5.71
CA GLY A 66 41.03 -29.78 5.88
C GLY A 66 41.95 -29.42 4.71
N ARG A 67 41.84 -30.13 3.58
CA ARG A 67 42.67 -29.92 2.39
C ARG A 67 41.89 -29.30 1.23
N ILE A 68 42.62 -28.71 0.29
CA ILE A 68 42.11 -28.28 -1.01
C ILE A 68 42.76 -29.11 -2.13
N SER A 69 41.97 -29.42 -3.16
CA SER A 69 42.52 -29.87 -4.44
C SER A 69 42.91 -28.66 -5.27
N TYR A 70 44.17 -28.57 -5.65
CA TYR A 70 44.68 -27.54 -6.54
C TYR A 70 45.57 -28.21 -7.58
N PHE A 71 45.03 -28.40 -8.79
CA PHE A 71 45.61 -29.22 -9.86
C PHE A 71 45.86 -30.67 -9.41
N SER A 72 47.07 -31.19 -9.65
CA SER A 72 47.51 -32.52 -9.21
C SER A 72 47.90 -32.58 -7.73
N GLY A 73 47.90 -31.43 -7.04
CA GLY A 73 48.31 -31.31 -5.65
C GLY A 73 47.14 -31.28 -4.68
N ASP A 74 47.40 -31.77 -3.47
CA ASP A 74 46.45 -31.78 -2.37
C ASP A 74 47.08 -31.05 -1.18
N LEU A 75 46.60 -29.84 -0.88
CA LEU A 75 47.25 -28.92 0.06
C LEU A 75 46.44 -28.83 1.34
N GLU A 76 47.06 -29.11 2.50
CA GLU A 76 46.44 -28.87 3.80
C GLU A 76 46.41 -27.38 4.11
N VAL A 77 45.23 -26.84 4.38
CA VAL A 77 45.01 -25.39 4.53
C VAL A 77 44.16 -25.02 5.75
N ALA A 78 43.37 -25.95 6.30
CA ALA A 78 42.54 -25.68 7.46
C ALA A 78 43.39 -25.33 8.69
N GLY A 79 42.96 -24.31 9.45
CA GLY A 79 43.66 -23.78 10.62
C GLY A 79 44.86 -22.88 10.30
N GLN A 80 45.30 -22.83 9.04
CA GLN A 80 46.37 -21.94 8.58
C GLN A 80 45.86 -20.54 8.26
N THR A 81 46.77 -19.57 8.21
CA THR A 81 46.45 -18.20 7.77
C THR A 81 46.50 -18.10 6.26
N VAL A 82 45.82 -17.10 5.69
CA VAL A 82 45.83 -16.83 4.24
C VAL A 82 47.26 -16.64 3.72
N GLU A 83 48.13 -16.00 4.51
CA GLU A 83 49.54 -15.78 4.16
C GLU A 83 50.32 -17.10 4.09
N THR A 84 50.10 -17.99 5.06
CA THR A 84 50.73 -19.32 5.07
C THR A 84 50.33 -20.13 3.84
N VAL A 85 49.04 -20.11 3.51
CA VAL A 85 48.52 -20.82 2.33
C VAL A 85 49.03 -20.21 1.03
N ASN A 86 49.16 -18.88 0.96
CA ASN A 86 49.78 -18.20 -0.17
C ASN A 86 51.21 -18.72 -0.40
N GLN A 87 52.04 -18.73 0.64
CA GLN A 87 53.41 -19.23 0.56
C GLN A 87 53.45 -20.70 0.12
N GLN A 88 52.60 -21.55 0.69
CA GLN A 88 52.52 -22.97 0.34
C GLN A 88 52.17 -23.19 -1.14
N ILE A 89 51.25 -22.39 -1.69
CA ILE A 89 50.90 -22.46 -3.12
C ILE A 89 52.04 -21.95 -4.00
N ARG A 90 52.75 -20.90 -3.58
CA ARG A 90 53.93 -20.40 -4.31
C ARG A 90 55.02 -21.47 -4.40
N GLU A 91 55.31 -22.12 -3.28
CA GLU A 91 56.30 -23.20 -3.22
C GLU A 91 55.89 -24.39 -4.09
N PHE A 92 54.62 -24.79 -4.04
CA PHE A 92 54.06 -25.85 -4.89
C PHE A 92 54.21 -25.56 -6.39
N LEU A 93 53.87 -24.35 -6.85
CA LEU A 93 53.98 -23.98 -8.27
C LEU A 93 55.44 -23.98 -8.77
N VAL A 94 56.40 -23.64 -7.89
CA VAL A 94 57.83 -23.68 -8.21
C VAL A 94 58.35 -25.11 -8.21
N SER A 95 57.99 -25.93 -7.22
CA SER A 95 58.48 -27.31 -7.07
C SER A 95 58.01 -28.23 -8.19
N GLU A 96 56.77 -28.04 -8.65
CA GLU A 96 56.20 -28.77 -9.79
C GLU A 96 56.69 -28.22 -11.15
N ASN A 97 57.61 -27.25 -11.14
CA ASN A 97 58.15 -26.60 -12.33
C ASN A 97 57.07 -26.02 -13.26
N LEU A 98 55.95 -25.59 -12.67
CA LEU A 98 54.83 -24.96 -13.39
C LEU A 98 55.11 -23.47 -13.61
N VAL A 99 55.64 -22.78 -12.59
CA VAL A 99 55.85 -21.34 -12.59
C VAL A 99 57.17 -20.97 -11.91
N ARG A 100 58.02 -20.18 -12.55
CA ARG A 100 59.35 -19.82 -11.99
C ARG A 100 59.31 -18.75 -10.89
N ASN A 101 58.42 -17.76 -11.00
CA ASN A 101 58.29 -16.70 -10.00
C ASN A 101 56.81 -16.29 -9.85
N PRO A 102 55.99 -17.16 -9.22
CA PRO A 102 54.56 -16.91 -9.10
C PRO A 102 54.29 -15.78 -8.11
N VAL A 103 53.42 -14.85 -8.51
CA VAL A 103 52.78 -13.88 -7.60
C VAL A 103 51.37 -14.39 -7.35
N VAL A 104 51.19 -15.01 -6.19
CA VAL A 104 49.94 -15.65 -5.79
C VAL A 104 49.15 -14.70 -4.90
N MET A 105 47.84 -14.65 -5.11
CA MET A 105 46.87 -14.00 -4.24
C MET A 105 45.87 -15.06 -3.80
N VAL A 106 45.74 -15.27 -2.50
CA VAL A 106 44.71 -16.14 -1.92
C VAL A 106 43.71 -15.25 -1.23
N SER A 107 42.44 -15.38 -1.59
CA SER A 107 41.35 -14.70 -0.92
C SER A 107 40.28 -15.72 -0.54
N PRO A 108 39.87 -15.81 0.73
CA PRO A 108 38.68 -16.58 1.06
C PRO A 108 37.47 -15.92 0.39
N VAL A 109 36.80 -16.68 -0.46
CA VAL A 109 35.43 -16.42 -0.88
C VAL A 109 34.56 -16.94 0.26
N LEU A 110 34.21 -16.02 1.16
CA LEU A 110 33.25 -16.31 2.20
C LEU A 110 31.94 -16.65 1.51
N GLN A 111 31.57 -17.94 1.47
CA GLN A 111 30.18 -18.28 1.30
C GLN A 111 29.47 -17.60 2.47
N GLU A 112 28.54 -16.70 2.18
CA GLU A 112 27.79 -16.02 3.23
C GLU A 112 26.87 -17.04 3.90
N ASN A 113 27.43 -17.85 4.78
CA ASN A 113 26.69 -18.69 5.72
C ASN A 113 25.77 -17.75 6.47
N GLY A 114 24.48 -17.94 6.29
CA GLY A 114 23.50 -16.95 6.68
C GLY A 114 22.11 -17.53 6.64
N VAL A 115 21.22 -16.94 7.44
CA VAL A 115 19.79 -17.17 7.32
C VAL A 115 19.26 -16.24 6.24
N PHE A 116 18.40 -16.74 5.36
CA PHE A 116 17.68 -15.88 4.44
C PHE A 116 16.40 -15.41 5.13
N VAL A 117 16.20 -14.10 5.20
CA VAL A 117 14.98 -13.51 5.75
C VAL A 117 14.27 -12.75 4.63
N GLY A 118 13.04 -13.16 4.31
CA GLY A 118 12.27 -12.62 3.19
C GLY A 118 10.79 -12.44 3.51
N GLY A 119 10.04 -11.99 2.50
CA GLY A 119 8.62 -11.68 2.61
C GLY A 119 8.37 -10.27 3.16
N ALA A 120 7.37 -10.12 4.03
CA ALA A 120 6.96 -8.84 4.61
C ALA A 120 7.85 -8.40 5.78
N VAL A 121 9.12 -8.17 5.49
CA VAL A 121 10.13 -7.58 6.40
C VAL A 121 10.65 -6.26 5.81
N LYS A 122 11.25 -5.40 6.63
CA LYS A 122 11.72 -4.08 6.15
C LYS A 122 12.92 -4.18 5.21
N LEU A 123 13.84 -5.10 5.50
CA LEU A 123 15.06 -5.34 4.73
C LEU A 123 15.13 -6.84 4.43
N PRO A 124 14.60 -7.32 3.29
CA PRO A 124 14.77 -8.71 2.90
C PRO A 124 16.20 -8.96 2.43
N GLY A 125 16.76 -10.12 2.76
CA GLY A 125 18.12 -10.47 2.37
C GLY A 125 18.71 -11.64 3.13
N ARG A 126 19.98 -11.91 2.84
CA ARG A 126 20.78 -12.89 3.56
C ARG A 126 21.49 -12.20 4.72
N TYR A 127 21.36 -12.79 5.90
CA TYR A 127 21.95 -12.27 7.12
C TYR A 127 23.00 -13.25 7.61
N PRO A 128 24.29 -12.84 7.68
CA PRO A 128 25.36 -13.76 8.03
C PRO A 128 25.19 -14.25 9.46
N ILE A 129 25.27 -15.56 9.64
CA ILE A 129 25.25 -16.21 10.94
C ILE A 129 26.43 -17.17 11.03
N SER A 130 27.14 -17.12 12.15
CA SER A 130 28.21 -18.09 12.41
C SER A 130 27.58 -19.41 12.85
N PRO A 131 28.09 -20.57 12.39
CA PRO A 131 27.63 -21.88 12.85
C PRO A 131 27.73 -22.07 14.37
N GLU A 132 28.60 -21.31 15.03
CA GLU A 132 28.82 -21.32 16.48
C GLU A 132 27.89 -20.38 17.26
N THR A 133 27.16 -19.50 16.56
CA THR A 133 26.27 -18.51 17.17
C THR A 133 24.82 -18.96 16.99
N ASP A 134 24.23 -19.46 18.06
CA ASP A 134 22.78 -19.71 18.12
C ASP A 134 22.02 -18.39 17.94
N ILE A 135 21.20 -18.31 16.89
CA ILE A 135 20.27 -17.19 16.71
C ILE A 135 18.82 -17.68 16.68
N GLY A 136 17.95 -16.96 17.39
CA GLY A 136 16.51 -17.21 17.37
C GLY A 136 15.81 -16.53 16.19
N LEU A 137 14.66 -17.06 15.79
CA LEU A 137 13.80 -16.57 14.71
C LEU A 137 13.45 -15.08 14.85
N TYR A 138 13.07 -14.65 16.07
CA TYR A 138 12.82 -13.24 16.36
C TYR A 138 14.03 -12.35 16.09
N ARG A 139 15.23 -12.83 16.45
CA ARG A 139 16.47 -12.09 16.23
C ARG A 139 16.82 -12.02 14.75
N ALA A 140 16.61 -13.10 13.98
CA ALA A 140 16.75 -13.08 12.53
C ALA A 140 15.86 -11.99 11.88
N ILE A 141 14.58 -11.94 12.25
CA ILE A 141 13.63 -10.93 11.76
C ILE A 141 14.03 -9.51 12.21
N THR A 142 14.58 -9.38 13.42
CA THR A 142 15.07 -8.08 13.93
C THR A 142 16.28 -7.58 13.13
N LEU A 143 17.20 -8.46 12.73
CA LEU A 143 18.31 -8.12 11.85
C LEU A 143 17.82 -7.64 10.47
N ALA A 144 16.68 -8.16 10.01
CA ALA A 144 15.96 -7.69 8.82
C ALA A 144 15.21 -6.35 9.01
N GLY A 145 15.46 -5.61 10.10
CA GLY A 145 14.79 -4.36 10.43
C GLY A 145 13.40 -4.52 11.06
N GLY A 146 13.01 -5.76 11.37
CA GLY A 146 11.68 -6.11 11.86
C GLY A 146 10.68 -6.38 10.74
N MET A 147 9.48 -6.77 11.14
CA MET A 147 8.35 -7.02 10.23
C MET A 147 7.85 -5.70 9.60
N ALA A 148 7.37 -5.78 8.37
CA ALA A 148 6.75 -4.65 7.67
C ALA A 148 5.32 -4.38 8.20
N GLU A 149 4.74 -3.23 7.87
CA GLU A 149 3.38 -2.85 8.32
C GLU A 149 2.29 -3.78 7.79
N ASN A 150 2.50 -4.36 6.61
CA ASN A 150 1.60 -5.32 5.99
C ASN A 150 1.96 -6.77 6.32
N ALA A 151 2.79 -7.03 7.33
CA ALA A 151 3.18 -8.38 7.68
C ALA A 151 2.09 -9.13 8.47
N ASP A 152 1.86 -10.40 8.14
CA ASP A 152 1.03 -11.26 8.98
C ASP A 152 1.90 -11.86 10.10
N HIS A 153 1.75 -11.31 11.30
CA HIS A 153 2.49 -11.77 12.48
C HIS A 153 2.14 -13.20 12.88
N GLN A 154 1.01 -13.74 12.42
CA GLN A 154 0.56 -15.09 12.75
C GLN A 154 1.13 -16.17 11.81
N VAL A 155 1.65 -15.76 10.65
CA VAL A 155 2.08 -16.69 9.60
C VAL A 155 3.51 -16.36 9.20
N VAL A 156 4.44 -16.75 10.07
CA VAL A 156 5.87 -16.78 9.76
C VAL A 156 6.26 -18.20 9.41
N GLN A 157 6.79 -18.38 8.21
CA GLN A 157 7.25 -19.67 7.71
C GLN A 157 8.74 -19.82 7.95
N LEU A 158 9.14 -20.95 8.52
CA LEU A 158 10.52 -21.38 8.61
C LEU A 158 10.67 -22.64 7.78
N ILE A 159 11.52 -22.55 6.76
CA ILE A 159 11.82 -23.63 5.83
C ILE A 159 13.27 -24.02 6.09
N ARG A 160 13.46 -25.26 6.54
CA ARG A 160 14.76 -25.80 6.91
C ARG A 160 15.52 -26.28 5.69
N THR A 161 16.82 -26.09 5.66
CA THR A 161 17.66 -26.50 4.50
C THR A 161 17.74 -28.02 4.33
N ASP A 162 17.75 -28.75 5.44
CA ASP A 162 17.81 -30.22 5.48
C ASP A 162 16.45 -30.88 5.17
N MET A 163 15.35 -30.16 5.41
CA MET A 163 13.98 -30.63 5.16
C MET A 163 13.13 -29.56 4.44
N PRO A 164 13.43 -29.25 3.16
CA PRO A 164 12.77 -28.15 2.44
C PRO A 164 11.28 -28.41 2.13
N GLU A 165 10.82 -29.66 2.23
CA GLU A 165 9.40 -30.02 2.04
C GLU A 165 8.54 -29.73 3.28
N GLU A 166 9.16 -29.53 4.45
CA GLU A 166 8.45 -29.22 5.69
C GLU A 166 8.46 -27.72 5.95
N ILE A 167 7.27 -27.12 6.01
CA ILE A 167 7.10 -25.69 6.30
C ILE A 167 6.59 -25.57 7.73
N GLU A 168 7.47 -25.13 8.63
CA GLU A 168 7.10 -24.83 10.02
C GLU A 168 6.42 -23.44 10.06
N ILE A 169 5.20 -23.35 10.60
CA ILE A 169 4.45 -22.09 10.72
C ILE A 169 4.41 -21.63 12.17
N TYR A 170 4.80 -20.39 12.40
CA TYR A 170 4.86 -19.77 13.71
C TYR A 170 4.02 -18.49 13.80
N ASP A 171 3.28 -18.37 14.91
CA ASP A 171 2.61 -17.13 15.31
C ASP A 171 3.51 -16.34 16.25
N LEU A 172 3.99 -15.19 15.77
CA LEU A 172 4.88 -14.28 16.49
C LEU A 172 4.15 -13.03 17.01
N SER A 173 2.81 -13.06 17.06
CA SER A 173 1.99 -11.94 17.55
C SER A 173 2.32 -11.58 19.00
N PRO A 174 2.20 -10.30 19.42
CA PRO A 174 2.51 -9.87 20.78
C PRO A 174 1.70 -10.57 21.89
N THR A 175 0.54 -11.14 21.52
CA THR A 175 -0.34 -11.89 22.43
C THR A 175 0.18 -13.29 22.74
N HIS A 176 1.08 -13.82 21.93
CA HIS A 176 1.66 -15.15 22.13
C HIS A 176 2.95 -15.06 22.96
N PRO A 177 3.18 -16.01 23.88
CA PRO A 177 4.41 -16.04 24.66
C PRO A 177 5.62 -16.23 23.75
N TYR A 178 6.70 -15.51 24.04
CA TYR A 178 7.96 -15.64 23.33
C TYR A 178 8.44 -17.10 23.32
N ARG A 179 8.78 -17.60 22.14
CA ARG A 179 9.40 -18.91 21.95
C ARG A 179 10.77 -18.73 21.32
N ASP A 180 11.77 -19.36 21.94
CA ASP A 180 13.12 -19.38 21.41
C ASP A 180 13.24 -20.43 20.29
N ILE A 181 12.74 -20.08 19.11
CA ILE A 181 12.79 -20.93 17.91
C ILE A 181 14.15 -20.70 17.26
N ARG A 182 15.02 -21.71 17.25
CA ARG A 182 16.37 -21.60 16.67
C ARG A 182 16.30 -21.69 15.15
N VAL A 183 17.10 -20.89 14.46
CA VAL A 183 17.30 -20.96 13.00
C VAL A 183 18.71 -21.43 12.68
N ASN A 184 18.84 -22.29 11.68
CA ASN A 184 20.10 -22.88 11.24
C ASN A 184 20.70 -22.09 10.08
N VAL A 185 21.97 -22.38 9.78
CA VAL A 185 22.64 -21.83 8.59
C VAL A 185 21.88 -22.27 7.35
N ASN A 186 21.63 -21.31 6.45
CA ASN A 186 20.90 -21.46 5.20
C ASN A 186 19.38 -21.63 5.30
N ASP A 187 18.81 -21.66 6.52
CA ASP A 187 17.35 -21.66 6.68
C ASP A 187 16.71 -20.44 6.00
N LEU A 188 15.48 -20.64 5.54
CA LEU A 188 14.65 -19.62 4.93
C LEU A 188 13.55 -19.22 5.92
N VAL A 189 13.64 -18.01 6.43
CA VAL A 189 12.59 -17.34 7.21
C VAL A 189 11.77 -16.48 6.25
N PHE A 190 10.50 -16.81 6.06
CA PHE A 190 9.61 -16.08 5.17
C PHE A 190 8.40 -15.56 5.94
N VAL A 191 8.28 -14.24 6.05
CA VAL A 191 7.13 -13.60 6.70
C VAL A 191 6.03 -13.36 5.66
N MET A 192 4.86 -13.98 5.84
CA MET A 192 3.77 -13.80 4.88
C MET A 192 3.20 -12.37 4.96
N PRO A 193 2.90 -11.72 3.83
CA PRO A 193 2.15 -10.48 3.83
C PRO A 193 0.66 -10.75 4.10
N LEU A 194 -0.01 -9.78 4.72
CA LEU A 194 -1.46 -9.70 4.79
C LEU A 194 -2.04 -9.46 3.39
N SER A 195 -3.24 -9.98 3.17
CA SER A 195 -4.05 -9.60 2.02
C SER A 195 -4.44 -8.12 2.12
N SER A 196 -4.69 -7.49 0.98
CA SER A 196 -5.09 -6.08 0.93
C SER A 196 -6.41 -5.92 0.18
N VAL A 197 -7.28 -5.07 0.71
CA VAL A 197 -8.46 -4.55 -0.01
C VAL A 197 -8.38 -3.04 -0.04
N GLU A 198 -8.90 -2.43 -1.09
CA GLU A 198 -8.90 -0.98 -1.22
C GLU A 198 -10.30 -0.44 -0.98
N VAL A 199 -10.43 0.59 -0.14
CA VAL A 199 -11.70 1.29 0.08
C VAL A 199 -11.58 2.72 -0.42
N GLN A 200 -12.44 3.08 -1.38
CA GLN A 200 -12.43 4.37 -2.06
C GLN A 200 -13.79 5.07 -1.98
N GLY A 201 -13.79 6.37 -2.28
CA GLY A 201 -15.02 7.16 -2.41
C GLY A 201 -15.44 7.81 -1.09
N GLN A 202 -16.75 7.78 -0.81
CA GLN A 202 -17.37 8.51 0.30
C GLN A 202 -17.25 7.79 1.65
N VAL A 203 -16.01 7.62 2.10
CA VAL A 203 -15.64 7.16 3.45
C VAL A 203 -14.75 8.19 4.13
N GLN A 204 -14.66 8.15 5.46
CA GLN A 204 -13.88 9.14 6.22
C GLN A 204 -12.37 9.02 5.96
N THR A 205 -11.87 7.80 5.77
CA THR A 205 -10.45 7.53 5.52
C THR A 205 -10.31 6.52 4.38
N PRO A 206 -10.35 6.99 3.13
CA PRO A 206 -10.09 6.13 1.97
C PRO A 206 -8.66 5.61 2.00
N GLY A 207 -8.46 4.38 1.49
CA GLY A 207 -7.14 3.78 1.36
C GLY A 207 -7.15 2.27 1.43
N THR A 208 -5.95 1.71 1.49
CA THR A 208 -5.73 0.27 1.57
C THR A 208 -5.92 -0.24 2.99
N LEU A 209 -6.70 -1.31 3.14
CA LEU A 209 -6.86 -2.04 4.38
C LEU A 209 -6.18 -3.40 4.27
N PHE A 210 -5.28 -3.68 5.20
CA PHE A 210 -4.70 -5.01 5.35
C PHE A 210 -5.64 -5.93 6.13
N ILE A 211 -5.90 -7.11 5.60
CA ILE A 211 -6.87 -8.09 6.10
C ILE A 211 -6.28 -9.49 6.09
N ARG A 212 -6.82 -10.37 6.93
CA ARG A 212 -6.54 -11.80 6.88
C ARG A 212 -7.69 -12.51 6.18
N GLY A 213 -7.40 -13.18 5.06
CA GLY A 213 -8.42 -13.90 4.29
C GLY A 213 -9.43 -12.94 3.66
N GLN A 214 -10.63 -12.87 4.24
CA GLN A 214 -11.74 -12.05 3.77
C GLN A 214 -12.23 -11.10 4.86
N ILE A 215 -12.78 -9.96 4.46
CA ILE A 215 -13.40 -8.99 5.36
C ILE A 215 -14.82 -8.69 4.89
N GLY A 216 -15.78 -8.52 5.81
CA GLY A 216 -17.13 -8.07 5.44
C GLY A 216 -17.13 -6.60 4.99
N ILE A 217 -17.97 -6.21 4.02
CA ILE A 217 -18.05 -4.81 3.56
C ILE A 217 -18.33 -3.84 4.71
N ARG A 218 -19.21 -4.19 5.65
CA ARG A 218 -19.51 -3.35 6.84
C ARG A 218 -18.29 -3.12 7.72
N GLU A 219 -17.50 -4.16 7.94
CA GLU A 219 -16.27 -4.07 8.73
C GLU A 219 -15.21 -3.25 8.00
N ALA A 220 -15.07 -3.44 6.68
CA ALA A 220 -14.18 -2.62 5.86
C ALA A 220 -14.54 -1.14 5.92
N LEU A 221 -15.84 -0.79 5.82
CA LEU A 221 -16.31 0.59 5.97
C LEU A 221 -16.04 1.15 7.37
N ALA A 222 -16.23 0.34 8.42
CA ALA A 222 -15.92 0.75 9.79
C ALA A 222 -14.42 1.02 9.98
N ARG A 223 -13.55 0.17 9.43
CA ARG A 223 -12.09 0.35 9.44
C ARG A 223 -11.62 1.53 8.59
N ALA A 224 -12.39 1.90 7.56
CA ALA A 224 -12.19 3.13 6.78
C ALA A 224 -12.74 4.40 7.48
N GLY A 225 -12.98 4.33 8.80
CA GLY A 225 -13.47 5.46 9.61
C GLY A 225 -14.97 5.71 9.50
N GLY A 226 -15.72 4.85 8.80
CA GLY A 226 -17.15 5.02 8.53
C GLY A 226 -17.42 5.83 7.26
N LEU A 227 -18.71 6.09 7.03
CA LEU A 227 -19.23 6.76 5.83
C LEU A 227 -19.26 8.28 6.02
N THR A 228 -19.14 9.03 4.93
CA THR A 228 -19.44 10.48 4.95
C THR A 228 -20.95 10.72 4.86
N GLN A 229 -21.40 11.96 5.11
CA GLN A 229 -22.82 12.33 4.93
C GLN A 229 -23.27 12.30 3.47
N GLU A 230 -22.32 12.24 2.54
CA GLU A 230 -22.53 12.23 1.10
C GLU A 230 -22.45 10.83 0.52
N ALA A 231 -22.29 9.79 1.33
CA ALA A 231 -22.18 8.42 0.87
C ALA A 231 -23.52 7.88 0.38
N ASP A 232 -23.52 7.28 -0.81
CA ASP A 232 -24.65 6.52 -1.32
C ASP A 232 -24.52 5.04 -0.98
N LEU A 233 -25.43 4.55 -0.12
CA LEU A 233 -25.49 3.16 0.31
C LEU A 233 -26.29 2.27 -0.62
N THR A 234 -27.00 2.83 -1.60
CA THR A 234 -27.88 2.06 -2.49
C THR A 234 -27.12 1.37 -3.63
N ALA A 235 -25.95 1.91 -3.98
CA ALA A 235 -25.18 1.53 -5.16
C ALA A 235 -23.68 1.33 -4.85
N ILE A 236 -23.34 0.70 -3.72
CA ILE A 236 -21.93 0.43 -3.40
C ILE A 236 -21.39 -0.58 -4.40
N VAL A 237 -20.23 -0.29 -4.99
CA VAL A 237 -19.65 -1.14 -6.02
C VAL A 237 -18.43 -1.85 -5.45
N ARG A 238 -18.37 -3.16 -5.63
CA ARG A 238 -17.14 -3.95 -5.49
C ARG A 238 -16.61 -4.26 -6.87
N VAL A 239 -15.32 -4.03 -7.05
CA VAL A 239 -14.53 -4.46 -8.20
C VAL A 239 -13.64 -5.60 -7.73
N GLU A 240 -13.88 -6.81 -8.22
CA GLU A 240 -13.01 -7.94 -7.96
C GLU A 240 -11.69 -7.81 -8.73
N LYS A 241 -10.64 -8.49 -8.28
CA LYS A 241 -9.32 -8.49 -8.95
C LYS A 241 -9.37 -8.89 -10.43
N ASN A 242 -10.34 -9.71 -10.83
CA ASN A 242 -10.56 -10.14 -12.22
C ASN A 242 -11.29 -9.09 -13.10
N GLY A 243 -11.71 -7.96 -12.51
CA GLY A 243 -12.46 -6.90 -13.18
C GLY A 243 -13.99 -7.04 -13.10
N ASN A 244 -14.51 -8.08 -12.46
CA ASN A 244 -15.95 -8.25 -12.27
C ASN A 244 -16.50 -7.20 -11.31
N LEU A 245 -17.62 -6.60 -11.70
CA LEU A 245 -18.33 -5.61 -10.90
C LEU A 245 -19.52 -6.26 -10.21
N SER A 246 -19.67 -5.98 -8.91
CA SER A 246 -20.84 -6.36 -8.12
C SER A 246 -21.37 -5.11 -7.42
N GLU A 247 -22.65 -4.79 -7.64
CA GLU A 247 -23.32 -3.67 -6.96
C GLU A 247 -24.13 -4.18 -5.77
N PHE A 248 -24.05 -3.46 -4.66
CA PHE A 248 -24.70 -3.80 -3.39
C PHE A 248 -25.54 -2.64 -2.89
N ASN A 249 -26.82 -2.92 -2.65
CA ASN A 249 -27.68 -2.03 -1.89
C ASN A 249 -27.61 -2.38 -0.39
N LEU A 250 -26.89 -1.55 0.36
CA LEU A 250 -26.74 -1.67 1.81
C LEU A 250 -27.68 -0.74 2.59
N SER A 251 -28.51 0.09 1.94
CA SER A 251 -29.34 1.08 2.66
C SER A 251 -30.33 0.44 3.64
N GLU A 252 -30.86 -0.74 3.32
CA GLU A 252 -31.73 -1.49 4.23
C GLU A 252 -30.96 -2.47 5.15
N GLN A 253 -29.89 -3.07 4.65
CA GLN A 253 -29.13 -4.11 5.36
C GLN A 253 -28.16 -3.55 6.41
N PHE A 254 -27.83 -2.25 6.31
CA PHE A 254 -26.96 -1.59 7.28
C PHE A 254 -27.64 -1.38 8.63
N TRP A 255 -28.94 -1.04 8.63
CA TRP A 255 -29.69 -0.71 9.84
C TRP A 255 -30.48 -1.87 10.44
N LYS A 256 -30.85 -2.87 9.62
CA LYS A 256 -31.52 -4.09 10.09
C LYS A 256 -30.45 -5.12 10.46
N SER A 257 -30.38 -5.51 11.73
CA SER A 257 -29.67 -6.74 12.13
C SER A 257 -30.25 -7.90 11.32
N SER A 258 -29.48 -8.42 10.37
CA SER A 258 -29.95 -9.43 9.41
C SER A 258 -30.64 -10.59 10.16
N PRO A 259 -31.96 -10.78 10.03
CA PRO A 259 -32.70 -11.75 10.85
C PRO A 259 -32.36 -13.21 10.52
N ASN A 260 -31.73 -13.47 9.37
CA ASN A 260 -31.66 -14.80 8.76
C ASN A 260 -30.25 -15.28 8.38
N GLY A 261 -29.19 -14.80 9.04
CA GLY A 261 -27.84 -15.36 8.84
C GLY A 261 -27.32 -15.28 7.39
N ALA A 262 -27.93 -14.45 6.54
CA ALA A 262 -27.43 -14.22 5.19
C ALA A 262 -26.03 -13.60 5.30
N ALA A 263 -25.03 -14.30 4.74
CA ALA A 263 -23.64 -13.89 4.79
C ALA A 263 -23.53 -12.46 4.23
N SER A 264 -23.03 -11.54 5.06
CA SER A 264 -22.72 -10.19 4.57
C SER A 264 -21.73 -10.31 3.42
N PRO A 265 -21.92 -9.59 2.31
CA PRO A 265 -20.96 -9.62 1.21
C PRO A 265 -19.56 -9.31 1.74
N SER A 266 -18.60 -10.13 1.33
CA SER A 266 -17.20 -10.03 1.74
C SER A 266 -16.31 -9.58 0.59
N LEU A 267 -15.18 -9.01 0.98
CA LEU A 267 -14.08 -8.59 0.12
C LEU A 267 -12.92 -9.57 0.30
N SER A 268 -12.29 -9.92 -0.80
CA SER A 268 -11.12 -10.79 -0.87
C SER A 268 -9.89 -10.00 -1.34
N ASN A 269 -8.71 -10.63 -1.25
CA ASN A 269 -7.45 -10.00 -1.62
C ASN A 269 -7.47 -9.39 -3.04
N GLY A 270 -7.19 -8.09 -3.12
CA GLY A 270 -7.15 -7.32 -4.36
C GLY A 270 -8.48 -6.69 -4.77
N ASP A 271 -9.56 -6.88 -4.00
CA ASP A 271 -10.83 -6.24 -4.27
C ASP A 271 -10.78 -4.73 -3.95
N VAL A 272 -11.48 -3.95 -4.76
CA VAL A 272 -11.70 -2.51 -4.54
C VAL A 272 -13.18 -2.30 -4.19
N LEU A 273 -13.44 -1.70 -3.04
CA LEU A 273 -14.76 -1.23 -2.63
C LEU A 273 -14.88 0.26 -2.91
N PHE A 274 -15.74 0.62 -3.85
CA PHE A 274 -16.04 2.00 -4.19
C PHE A 274 -17.38 2.41 -3.59
N VAL A 275 -17.36 3.44 -2.74
CA VAL A 275 -18.56 4.06 -2.17
C VAL A 275 -18.90 5.32 -2.96
N PRO A 276 -19.96 5.31 -3.78
CA PRO A 276 -20.31 6.48 -4.57
C PRO A 276 -20.79 7.63 -3.70
N ASN A 277 -20.78 8.81 -4.31
CA ASN A 277 -21.41 9.98 -3.74
C ASN A 277 -22.90 10.02 -4.11
N VAL A 278 -23.75 10.25 -3.12
CA VAL A 278 -25.20 10.45 -3.23
C VAL A 278 -25.57 11.62 -4.13
N PHE A 279 -24.61 12.47 -4.50
CA PHE A 279 -24.78 13.55 -5.45
C PHE A 279 -24.39 13.18 -6.90
N LYS A 280 -24.09 11.91 -7.23
CA LYS A 280 -24.18 11.38 -8.60
C LYS A 280 -25.64 11.09 -8.98
N VAL A 281 -26.51 12.05 -8.72
CA VAL A 281 -27.91 12.01 -9.08
C VAL A 281 -28.09 13.14 -10.07
N GLU A 282 -28.43 12.82 -11.31
CA GLU A 282 -28.75 13.83 -12.30
C GLU A 282 -29.76 14.80 -11.69
N PRO A 283 -29.47 16.11 -11.67
CA PRO A 283 -30.39 17.03 -11.02
C PRO A 283 -31.71 17.05 -11.78
N ILE A 284 -32.78 17.41 -11.08
CA ILE A 284 -34.00 17.81 -11.79
C ILE A 284 -33.87 19.29 -12.16
N TYR A 285 -34.46 19.67 -13.28
CA TYR A 285 -34.45 21.05 -13.74
C TYR A 285 -35.85 21.62 -13.60
N VAL A 286 -36.02 22.66 -12.78
CA VAL A 286 -37.30 23.36 -12.67
C VAL A 286 -37.19 24.65 -13.49
N THR A 287 -38.01 24.76 -14.53
CA THR A 287 -37.91 25.82 -15.54
C THR A 287 -39.26 26.46 -15.86
N GLY A 288 -39.23 27.60 -16.54
CA GLY A 288 -40.43 28.36 -16.90
C GLY A 288 -40.88 29.33 -15.81
N TYR A 289 -42.19 29.48 -15.64
CA TYR A 289 -42.84 30.50 -14.80
C TYR A 289 -42.90 30.10 -13.33
N VAL A 290 -41.74 29.81 -12.75
CA VAL A 290 -41.51 29.63 -11.31
C VAL A 290 -40.66 30.80 -10.80
N ARG A 291 -40.72 31.09 -9.49
CA ARG A 291 -40.02 32.27 -8.94
C ARG A 291 -38.49 32.16 -9.00
N THR A 292 -37.96 30.95 -8.80
CA THR A 292 -36.51 30.68 -8.83
C THR A 292 -36.25 29.46 -9.72
N PRO A 293 -36.23 29.63 -11.05
CA PRO A 293 -35.91 28.55 -11.97
C PRO A 293 -34.44 28.16 -11.78
N GLY A 294 -34.14 26.88 -11.99
CA GLY A 294 -32.79 26.38 -11.89
C GLY A 294 -32.69 24.90 -11.60
N VAL A 295 -31.44 24.50 -11.40
CA VAL A 295 -31.02 23.14 -11.11
C VAL A 295 -31.34 22.80 -9.66
N GLN A 296 -32.09 21.74 -9.42
CA GLN A 296 -32.43 21.26 -8.08
C GLN A 296 -31.78 19.89 -7.84
N ARG A 297 -30.87 19.83 -6.85
CA ARG A 297 -30.21 18.58 -6.44
C ARG A 297 -31.04 17.90 -5.37
N VAL A 298 -31.53 16.70 -5.65
CA VAL A 298 -32.59 16.05 -4.86
C VAL A 298 -32.18 14.62 -4.52
N ARG A 299 -32.53 14.16 -3.32
CA ARG A 299 -32.07 12.87 -2.75
C ARG A 299 -32.89 11.64 -3.20
N GLY A 300 -33.78 11.81 -4.17
CA GLY A 300 -34.71 10.76 -4.64
C GLY A 300 -35.86 11.35 -5.47
N PRO A 301 -36.83 10.51 -5.87
CA PRO A 301 -37.98 10.96 -6.65
C PRO A 301 -38.80 12.01 -5.88
N LEU A 302 -39.22 13.06 -6.58
CA LEU A 302 -39.98 14.17 -6.00
C LEU A 302 -41.39 14.21 -6.53
N ASN A 303 -42.35 14.58 -5.68
CA ASN A 303 -43.66 14.95 -6.20
C ASN A 303 -43.63 16.35 -6.83
N LEU A 304 -44.62 16.63 -7.69
CA LEU A 304 -44.72 17.89 -8.42
C LEU A 304 -44.77 19.11 -7.49
N SER A 305 -45.50 19.01 -6.37
CA SER A 305 -45.64 20.09 -5.40
C SER A 305 -44.32 20.46 -4.74
N GLN A 306 -43.52 19.47 -4.36
CA GLN A 306 -42.19 19.64 -3.79
C GLN A 306 -41.24 20.25 -4.82
N ALA A 307 -41.27 19.78 -6.06
CA ALA A 307 -40.42 20.32 -7.13
C ALA A 307 -40.73 21.81 -7.41
N VAL A 308 -42.01 22.19 -7.49
CA VAL A 308 -42.40 23.60 -7.65
C VAL A 308 -42.02 24.43 -6.43
N ALA A 309 -42.15 23.88 -5.22
CA ALA A 309 -41.73 24.57 -3.99
C ALA A 309 -40.22 24.84 -3.97
N LEU A 310 -39.40 23.87 -4.40
CA LEU A 310 -37.94 24.05 -4.56
C LEU A 310 -37.60 25.11 -5.63
N GLY A 311 -38.45 25.23 -6.66
CA GLY A 311 -38.40 26.32 -7.64
C GLY A 311 -38.93 27.67 -7.13
N GLY A 312 -39.12 27.85 -5.82
CA GLY A 312 -39.60 29.10 -5.21
C GLY A 312 -41.11 29.32 -5.33
N GLY A 313 -41.85 28.32 -5.80
CA GLY A 313 -43.28 28.39 -6.07
C GLY A 313 -43.62 28.99 -7.44
N PHE A 314 -44.92 28.98 -7.79
CA PHE A 314 -45.41 29.55 -9.04
C PHE A 314 -45.25 31.07 -9.09
N GLU A 315 -44.89 31.57 -10.28
CA GLU A 315 -45.00 32.97 -10.59
C GLU A 315 -46.48 33.41 -10.70
N THR A 316 -46.76 34.71 -10.62
CA THR A 316 -48.12 35.26 -10.70
C THR A 316 -48.80 34.98 -12.04
N SER A 317 -48.01 34.95 -13.12
CA SER A 317 -48.50 34.71 -14.48
C SER A 317 -48.41 33.23 -14.91
N ALA A 318 -48.03 32.33 -14.01
CA ALA A 318 -47.86 30.92 -14.30
C ALA A 318 -49.18 30.18 -14.51
N ASN A 319 -49.18 29.17 -15.39
CA ASN A 319 -50.24 28.19 -15.48
C ASN A 319 -50.17 27.28 -14.25
N ARG A 320 -51.25 27.22 -13.47
CA ARG A 320 -51.35 26.39 -12.26
C ARG A 320 -52.22 25.16 -12.45
N GLU A 321 -52.77 24.97 -13.65
CA GLU A 321 -53.68 23.86 -13.96
C GLU A 321 -52.92 22.63 -14.45
N GLU A 322 -51.78 22.83 -15.11
CA GLU A 322 -50.93 21.77 -15.66
C GLU A 322 -49.46 22.16 -15.63
N VAL A 323 -48.61 21.15 -15.57
CA VAL A 323 -47.17 21.24 -15.72
C VAL A 323 -46.69 20.21 -16.73
N ILE A 324 -45.57 20.49 -17.37
CA ILE A 324 -44.98 19.61 -18.38
C ILE A 324 -43.72 18.98 -17.79
N ILE A 325 -43.62 17.66 -17.92
CA ILE A 325 -42.44 16.89 -17.53
C ILE A 325 -41.77 16.39 -18.80
N HIS A 326 -40.50 16.71 -18.99
CA HIS A 326 -39.65 16.07 -19.99
C HIS A 326 -38.79 15.04 -19.26
N ARG A 327 -39.02 13.75 -19.58
CA ARG A 327 -38.29 12.63 -18.99
C ARG A 327 -36.93 12.45 -19.66
N HIS A 328 -36.00 11.81 -18.95
CA HIS A 328 -34.67 11.51 -19.47
C HIS A 328 -34.68 10.60 -20.73
N ASP A 329 -35.76 9.83 -20.96
CA ASP A 329 -35.94 8.98 -22.15
C ASP A 329 -36.46 9.73 -23.39
N GLY A 330 -36.66 11.04 -23.25
CA GLY A 330 -37.19 11.91 -24.30
C GLY A 330 -38.72 11.97 -24.37
N THR A 331 -39.44 11.29 -23.47
CA THR A 331 -40.90 11.40 -23.39
C THR A 331 -41.32 12.69 -22.71
N THR A 332 -42.38 13.32 -23.24
CA THR A 332 -42.99 14.52 -22.65
C THR A 332 -44.37 14.17 -22.11
N LEU A 333 -44.61 14.47 -20.84
CA LEU A 333 -45.88 14.23 -20.15
C LEU A 333 -46.48 15.57 -19.71
N THR A 334 -47.72 15.85 -20.11
CA THR A 334 -48.49 16.96 -19.55
C THR A 334 -49.32 16.43 -18.41
N VAL A 335 -49.10 16.95 -17.21
CA VAL A 335 -49.71 16.44 -15.98
C VAL A 335 -50.52 17.55 -15.33
N PRO A 336 -51.81 17.30 -15.00
CA PRO A 336 -52.63 18.29 -14.31
C PRO A 336 -52.07 18.55 -12.90
N PHE A 337 -51.81 19.81 -12.60
CA PHE A 337 -51.38 20.29 -11.31
C PHE A 337 -52.61 20.69 -10.50
N MET A 338 -53.40 19.71 -10.07
CA MET A 338 -54.61 20.00 -9.27
C MET A 338 -54.20 20.37 -7.84
N SER A 339 -54.74 21.48 -7.33
CA SER A 339 -54.47 21.98 -5.97
C SER A 339 -55.30 21.29 -4.89
N ASP A 340 -56.10 20.28 -5.22
CA ASP A 340 -56.98 19.61 -4.27
C ASP A 340 -56.29 18.37 -3.67
N PRO A 341 -55.93 18.39 -2.37
CA PRO A 341 -55.25 17.27 -1.71
C PRO A 341 -56.13 16.02 -1.52
N ALA A 342 -57.40 16.04 -1.93
CA ALA A 342 -58.35 14.95 -1.74
C ALA A 342 -58.38 13.92 -2.89
N ASP A 343 -57.90 14.26 -4.10
CA ASP A 343 -57.82 13.32 -5.22
C ASP A 343 -56.37 12.85 -5.42
N GLY A 344 -56.12 11.57 -5.13
CA GLY A 344 -54.79 10.96 -5.06
C GLY A 344 -53.95 10.96 -6.35
N ALA A 345 -54.38 11.60 -7.44
CA ALA A 345 -53.69 11.61 -8.73
C ALA A 345 -52.43 12.50 -8.75
N THR A 346 -52.45 13.66 -8.10
CA THR A 346 -51.28 14.57 -8.03
C THR A 346 -50.18 14.05 -7.10
N GLN A 347 -50.53 13.12 -6.20
CA GLN A 347 -49.58 12.43 -5.32
C GLN A 347 -48.83 11.28 -6.02
N GLN A 348 -49.29 10.81 -7.18
CA GLN A 348 -48.72 9.64 -7.86
C GLN A 348 -47.63 9.96 -8.89
N THR A 349 -47.59 11.19 -9.41
CA THR A 349 -46.59 11.53 -10.42
C THR A 349 -45.30 12.00 -9.77
N LEU A 350 -44.30 11.12 -9.79
CA LEU A 350 -42.96 11.39 -9.30
C LEU A 350 -42.05 11.85 -10.45
N LEU A 351 -41.24 12.86 -10.18
CA LEU A 351 -40.10 13.31 -10.97
C LEU A 351 -38.87 12.51 -10.56
N TYR A 352 -38.15 11.98 -11.53
CA TYR A 352 -36.91 11.27 -11.33
C TYR A 352 -35.71 12.17 -11.65
N PRO A 353 -34.53 11.85 -11.08
CA PRO A 353 -33.26 12.44 -11.51
C PRO A 353 -33.12 12.50 -13.04
N GLY A 354 -32.70 13.66 -13.56
CA GLY A 354 -32.59 13.92 -15.00
C GLY A 354 -33.83 14.54 -15.66
N ASP A 355 -34.99 14.55 -14.99
CA ASP A 355 -36.22 15.13 -15.53
C ASP A 355 -36.20 16.67 -15.53
N ILE A 356 -36.91 17.26 -16.49
CA ILE A 356 -37.17 18.70 -16.57
C ILE A 356 -38.64 18.94 -16.28
N LEU A 357 -38.94 19.69 -15.21
CA LEU A 357 -40.26 20.24 -14.93
C LEU A 357 -40.36 21.64 -15.55
N GLU A 358 -41.23 21.80 -16.53
CA GLU A 358 -41.53 23.06 -17.20
C GLU A 358 -42.91 23.59 -16.78
N VAL A 359 -42.94 24.80 -16.25
CA VAL A 359 -44.18 25.53 -15.95
C VAL A 359 -44.42 26.59 -17.01
N LYS A 360 -45.50 26.44 -17.79
CA LYS A 360 -45.86 27.43 -18.83
C LYS A 360 -46.55 28.66 -18.25
N LYS A 361 -46.59 29.73 -19.04
CA LYS A 361 -47.41 30.91 -18.74
C LYS A 361 -48.89 30.55 -18.80
N LYS A 362 -49.72 31.12 -17.93
CA LYS A 362 -51.17 31.04 -18.04
C LYS A 362 -51.62 31.68 -19.34
N PHE A 363 -52.29 30.90 -20.18
CA PHE A 363 -52.93 31.42 -21.38
C PHE A 363 -54.09 32.31 -20.96
N GLN A 364 -54.04 33.59 -21.35
CA GLN A 364 -55.13 34.54 -21.15
C GLN A 364 -55.64 34.97 -22.51
N VAL A 365 -56.89 34.62 -22.82
CA VAL A 365 -57.58 35.14 -24.00
C VAL A 365 -57.79 36.62 -23.78
N ASN A 366 -57.26 37.44 -24.68
CA ASN A 366 -57.51 38.87 -24.64
C ASN A 366 -58.92 39.15 -25.20
N TRP A 367 -59.91 39.17 -24.32
CA TRP A 367 -61.30 39.42 -24.67
C TRP A 367 -61.54 40.80 -25.28
N SER A 368 -60.67 41.80 -25.07
CA SER A 368 -60.79 43.08 -25.76
C SER A 368 -60.47 42.96 -27.25
N LEU A 369 -59.46 42.15 -27.61
CA LEU A 369 -59.14 41.85 -29.01
C LEU A 369 -60.25 41.01 -29.65
N VAL A 370 -60.74 39.98 -28.95
CA VAL A 370 -61.83 39.13 -29.45
C VAL A 370 -63.12 39.94 -29.66
N SER A 371 -63.50 40.79 -28.70
CA SER A 371 -64.68 41.64 -28.85
C SER A 371 -64.52 42.70 -29.94
N THR A 372 -63.33 43.29 -30.10
CA THR A 372 -63.06 44.24 -31.19
C THR A 372 -63.22 43.58 -32.56
N VAL A 373 -62.65 42.37 -32.74
CA VAL A 373 -62.81 41.61 -33.99
C VAL A 373 -64.27 41.23 -34.21
N ALA A 374 -64.97 40.77 -33.17
CA ALA A 374 -66.40 40.45 -33.26
C ALA A 374 -67.23 41.68 -33.66
N TYR A 375 -66.96 42.86 -33.07
CA TYR A 375 -67.61 44.12 -33.43
C TYR A 375 -67.36 44.50 -34.89
N ILE A 376 -66.12 44.39 -35.37
CA ILE A 376 -65.77 44.67 -36.78
C ILE A 376 -66.53 43.74 -37.73
N VAL A 377 -66.61 42.45 -37.41
CA VAL A 377 -67.34 41.45 -38.22
C VAL A 377 -68.84 41.75 -38.22
N ILE A 378 -69.45 42.02 -37.05
CA ILE A 378 -70.87 42.34 -36.94
C ILE A 378 -71.20 43.64 -37.70
N ALA A 379 -70.39 44.67 -37.55
CA ALA A 379 -70.55 45.93 -38.28
C ALA A 379 -70.44 45.73 -39.80
N GLY A 380 -69.48 44.91 -40.26
CA GLY A 380 -69.31 44.57 -41.68
C GLY A 380 -70.50 43.79 -42.27
N ILE A 381 -71.06 42.83 -41.52
CA ILE A 381 -72.27 42.10 -41.92
C ILE A 381 -73.48 43.04 -41.95
N SER A 382 -73.61 43.95 -40.98
CA SER A 382 -74.71 44.91 -40.98
C SER A 382 -74.64 45.87 -42.16
N LEU A 383 -73.43 46.29 -42.56
CA LEU A 383 -73.22 47.19 -43.71
C LEU A 383 -73.56 46.48 -45.04
N THR A 384 -73.16 45.22 -45.20
CA THR A 384 -73.48 44.44 -46.41
C THR A 384 -74.97 44.14 -46.54
N LEU A 385 -75.68 43.89 -45.43
CA LEU A 385 -77.15 43.75 -45.41
C LEU A 385 -77.89 45.06 -45.73
N GLN A 386 -77.33 46.22 -45.37
CA GLN A 386 -77.89 47.53 -45.74
C GLN A 386 -77.68 47.86 -47.22
N LEU A 387 -76.58 47.42 -47.83
CA LEU A 387 -76.27 47.65 -49.24
C LEU A 387 -77.01 46.71 -50.21
N THR A 388 -77.63 45.64 -49.70
CA THR A 388 -78.36 44.62 -50.49
C THR A 388 -79.89 44.75 -50.42
N ARG A 389 -80.40 45.71 -49.64
CA ARG A 389 -81.79 46.20 -49.69
C ARG A 389 -81.86 47.45 -50.55
#